data_AF-A0A328NL03-F1
#
_entry.id   AF-A0A328NL03-F1
#
_cell.length_a   1.000
_cell.length_b   1.000
_cell.length_c   1.000
_cell.angle_alpha   90.00
_cell.angle_beta   90.00
_cell.angle_gamma   90.00
#
_symmetry.space_group_name_H-M   'P 1'
#
loop_
_entity.id
_entity.type
_entity.pdbx_description
1 polymer ?
#
loop_
_entity_poly.entity_id
_entity_poly.type
_entity_poly.pdbx_seq_one_letter_code
_entity_poly.pdbx_strand_id
1 'polypeptide(L)'
;MRGRYDNLTRTRALDPERDYLVIYQTMLRYEFPWDMKLGLNLAFNRSFSIPEIAAVHTATGELTERTQKRIDDTGLLMYEMVLNGFDQPRGREALRRVNQIHRPYDISNDDFRYVLGCLVVIPTRWLQEYGWRPPCCHERHATYLFYRELGRRMGITDIPGSYDEFETWFDAYDAAHLRPNDDAAAIERATRMLMLTRIPRMLAPLGNALVSALYDAPLRRATRVDAPAWPLRAGLHLALRTRSRLQRWFGAPRTTALFADGIKARSYPDGYEISQLGPHQDGVRE
;
A
#
# COMPACT_ATOMS: atom_id res chain seq x y z
N MET A 1 -26.11 16.11 -0.40
CA MET A 1 -26.31 14.73 -0.89
C MET A 1 -26.59 13.83 0.30
N ARG A 2 -27.67 13.03 0.28
CA ARG A 2 -28.03 12.16 1.41
C ARG A 2 -27.01 11.03 1.55
N GLY A 3 -26.61 10.72 2.78
CA GLY A 3 -25.86 9.50 3.11
C GLY A 3 -24.33 9.52 2.99
N ARG A 4 -23.68 10.66 2.69
CA ARG A 4 -22.20 10.71 2.56
C ARG A 4 -21.43 10.28 3.81
N TYR A 5 -22.03 10.47 4.98
CA TYR A 5 -21.42 10.14 6.27
C TYR A 5 -21.99 8.87 6.91
N ASP A 6 -22.85 8.10 6.22
CA ASP A 6 -23.50 6.93 6.82
C ASP A 6 -22.49 5.85 7.22
N ASN A 7 -21.49 5.61 6.38
CA ASN A 7 -20.37 4.72 6.70
C ASN A 7 -19.60 5.20 7.92
N LEU A 8 -19.33 6.52 8.04
CA LEU A 8 -18.66 7.07 9.21
C LEU A 8 -19.49 6.87 10.49
N THR A 9 -20.81 7.09 10.42
CA THR A 9 -21.73 6.84 11.53
C THR A 9 -21.71 5.37 11.95
N ARG A 10 -21.76 4.44 10.98
CA ARG A 10 -21.66 3.00 11.25
C ARG A 10 -20.33 2.62 11.88
N THR A 11 -19.22 3.07 11.31
CA THR A 11 -17.87 2.82 11.82
C THR A 11 -17.69 3.31 13.26
N ARG A 12 -18.26 4.47 13.61
CA ARG A 12 -18.21 5.02 14.98
C ARG A 12 -19.06 4.24 16.00
N ALA A 13 -20.00 3.42 15.54
CA ALA A 13 -20.79 2.55 16.40
C ALA A 13 -20.15 1.17 16.63
N LEU A 14 -19.11 0.82 15.86
CA LEU A 14 -18.34 -0.42 16.02
C LEU A 14 -17.24 -0.28 17.07
N ASP A 15 -16.82 -1.41 17.66
CA ASP A 15 -15.69 -1.49 18.59
C ASP A 15 -14.41 -1.82 17.81
N PRO A 16 -13.44 -0.90 17.69
CA PRO A 16 -12.23 -1.14 16.91
C PRO A 16 -11.43 -2.38 17.35
N GLU A 17 -11.43 -2.75 18.63
CA GLU A 17 -10.69 -3.93 19.11
C GLU A 17 -11.26 -5.25 18.58
N ARG A 18 -12.57 -5.28 18.30
CA ARG A 18 -13.28 -6.48 17.84
C ARG A 18 -13.60 -6.44 16.35
N ASP A 19 -13.92 -5.26 15.85
CA ASP A 19 -14.45 -5.02 14.52
C ASP A 19 -13.42 -4.41 13.56
N TYR A 20 -12.12 -4.43 13.91
CA TYR A 20 -11.06 -3.81 13.11
C TYR A 20 -11.11 -4.23 11.63
N LEU A 21 -11.39 -5.51 11.37
CA LEU A 21 -11.46 -6.04 10.01
C LEU A 21 -12.62 -5.41 9.22
N VAL A 22 -13.81 -5.31 9.83
CA VAL A 22 -15.00 -4.71 9.19
C VAL A 22 -14.77 -3.23 8.92
N ILE A 23 -14.16 -2.52 9.87
CA ILE A 23 -13.83 -1.11 9.73
C ILE A 23 -12.82 -0.93 8.58
N TYR A 24 -11.74 -1.70 8.56
CA TYR A 24 -10.71 -1.62 7.53
C TYR A 24 -11.24 -2.00 6.14
N GLN A 25 -12.10 -3.02 6.06
CA GLN A 25 -12.82 -3.37 4.83
C GLN A 25 -13.73 -2.24 4.37
N THR A 26 -14.42 -1.56 5.29
CA THR A 26 -15.29 -0.41 4.95
C THR A 26 -14.48 0.74 4.38
N MET A 27 -13.32 1.03 4.98
CA MET A 27 -12.37 2.02 4.47
C MET A 27 -11.94 1.69 3.03
N LEU A 28 -11.49 0.45 2.79
CA LEU A 28 -10.95 0.03 1.50
C LEU A 28 -12.04 -0.09 0.42
N ARG A 29 -13.20 -0.64 0.77
CA ARG A 29 -14.20 -1.07 -0.22
C ARG A 29 -15.23 0.00 -0.54
N TYR A 30 -15.50 0.92 0.38
CA TYR A 30 -16.58 1.90 0.23
C TYR A 30 -16.11 3.35 0.38
N GLU A 31 -15.36 3.65 1.45
CA GLU A 31 -15.07 5.04 1.80
C GLU A 31 -13.95 5.67 0.97
N PHE A 32 -12.83 4.95 0.84
CA PHE A 32 -11.59 5.44 0.26
C PHE A 32 -10.95 4.51 -0.81
N PRO A 33 -11.69 3.81 -1.71
CA PRO A 33 -11.09 2.81 -2.60
C PRO A 33 -9.91 3.29 -3.45
N TRP A 34 -10.05 4.48 -4.06
CA TRP A 34 -9.00 5.03 -4.92
C TRP A 34 -7.80 5.49 -4.08
N ASP A 35 -8.08 6.18 -2.97
CA ASP A 35 -7.07 6.73 -2.08
C ASP A 35 -6.26 5.63 -1.37
N MET A 36 -6.91 4.59 -0.85
CA MET A 36 -6.21 3.47 -0.23
C MET A 36 -5.39 2.68 -1.24
N LYS A 37 -5.90 2.45 -2.46
CA LYS A 37 -5.10 1.82 -3.51
C LYS A 37 -3.85 2.64 -3.83
N LEU A 38 -3.96 3.97 -3.96
CA LEU A 38 -2.81 4.81 -4.23
C LEU A 38 -1.84 4.88 -3.03
N GLY A 39 -2.36 5.08 -1.82
CA GLY A 39 -1.57 5.08 -0.59
C GLY A 39 -0.81 3.77 -0.36
N LEU A 40 -1.43 2.61 -0.62
CA LEU A 40 -0.75 1.32 -0.53
C LEU A 40 0.34 1.16 -1.61
N ASN A 41 0.12 1.65 -2.84
CA ASN A 41 1.19 1.66 -3.84
C ASN A 41 2.38 2.54 -3.41
N LEU A 42 2.11 3.71 -2.81
CA LEU A 42 3.16 4.57 -2.25
C LEU A 42 3.87 3.90 -1.08
N ALA A 43 3.13 3.15 -0.26
CA ALA A 43 3.71 2.37 0.83
C ALA A 43 4.70 1.33 0.33
N PHE A 44 4.33 0.58 -0.71
CA PHE A 44 5.23 -0.37 -1.35
C PHE A 44 6.47 0.30 -1.94
N ASN A 45 6.29 1.38 -2.70
CA ASN A 45 7.43 2.13 -3.26
C ASN A 45 8.41 2.59 -2.18
N ARG A 46 7.91 3.11 -1.06
CA ARG A 46 8.75 3.55 0.05
C ARG A 46 9.44 2.38 0.74
N SER A 47 8.73 1.27 0.95
CA SER A 47 9.30 0.07 1.57
C SER A 47 10.48 -0.49 0.76
N PHE A 48 10.36 -0.49 -0.58
CA PHE A 48 11.41 -0.96 -1.49
C PHE A 48 12.54 0.05 -1.72
N SER A 49 12.56 1.15 -0.96
CA SER A 49 13.57 2.22 -1.11
C SER A 49 14.62 2.25 0.00
N ILE A 50 14.46 1.43 1.05
CA ILE A 50 15.54 1.16 2.02
C ILE A 50 16.58 0.25 1.35
N PRO A 51 17.89 0.55 1.44
CA PRO A 51 18.92 -0.20 0.71
C PRO A 51 18.88 -1.71 0.94
N GLU A 52 18.72 -2.13 2.19
CA GLU A 52 18.72 -3.54 2.59
C GLU A 52 17.51 -4.28 1.98
N ILE A 53 16.33 -3.66 1.97
CA ILE A 53 15.11 -4.19 1.35
C ILE A 53 15.20 -4.15 -0.18
N ALA A 54 15.72 -3.05 -0.73
CA ALA A 54 15.87 -2.86 -2.17
C ALA A 54 16.81 -3.91 -2.79
N ALA A 55 17.92 -4.21 -2.12
CA ALA A 55 18.90 -5.22 -2.54
C ALA A 55 18.28 -6.61 -2.67
N VAL A 56 17.41 -7.02 -1.73
CA VAL A 56 16.67 -8.28 -1.86
C VAL A 56 15.80 -8.27 -3.12
N HIS A 57 15.06 -7.18 -3.36
CA HIS A 57 14.17 -7.08 -4.50
C HIS A 57 14.91 -7.07 -5.84
N THR A 58 16.04 -6.37 -5.95
CA THR A 58 16.84 -6.38 -7.18
C THR A 58 17.50 -7.73 -7.41
N ALA A 59 18.01 -8.39 -6.37
CA ALA A 59 18.57 -9.73 -6.46
C ALA A 59 17.57 -10.77 -6.99
N THR A 60 16.28 -10.63 -6.64
CA THR A 60 15.24 -11.54 -7.16
C THR A 60 14.85 -11.27 -8.62
N GLY A 61 15.12 -10.08 -9.16
CA GLY A 61 14.66 -9.66 -10.49
C GLY A 61 13.15 -9.42 -10.62
N GLU A 62 12.33 -9.76 -9.61
CA GLU A 62 10.87 -9.73 -9.73
C GLU A 62 10.30 -8.30 -9.87
N LEU A 63 10.94 -7.30 -9.25
CA LEU A 63 10.53 -5.89 -9.40
C LEU A 63 11.20 -5.15 -10.55
N THR A 64 12.23 -5.73 -11.18
CA THR A 64 12.96 -5.11 -12.31
C THR A 64 12.58 -5.73 -13.66
N GLU A 65 12.36 -7.05 -13.71
CA GLU A 65 12.14 -7.82 -14.93
C GLU A 65 10.69 -8.32 -15.06
N ARG A 66 10.05 -8.68 -13.93
CA ARG A 66 8.69 -9.25 -13.89
C ARG A 66 7.69 -8.33 -13.19
N THR A 67 7.93 -7.02 -13.27
CA THR A 67 7.31 -5.99 -12.42
C THR A 67 5.78 -6.03 -12.41
N GLN A 68 5.12 -6.23 -13.56
CA GLN A 68 3.65 -6.27 -13.62
C GLN A 68 3.09 -7.44 -12.80
N LYS A 69 3.64 -8.64 -12.99
CA LYS A 69 3.22 -9.83 -12.24
C LYS A 69 3.54 -9.68 -10.76
N ARG A 70 4.72 -9.16 -10.41
CA ARG A 70 5.13 -8.95 -9.01
C ARG A 70 4.22 -7.97 -8.26
N ILE A 71 3.77 -6.90 -8.91
CA ILE A 71 2.80 -5.95 -8.32
C ILE A 71 1.42 -6.58 -8.21
N ASP A 72 0.95 -7.28 -9.25
CA ASP A 72 -0.34 -7.96 -9.24
C ASP A 72 -0.37 -9.02 -8.12
N ASP A 73 0.64 -9.88 -8.01
CA ASP A 73 0.74 -10.93 -6.98
C ASP A 73 0.67 -10.37 -5.56
N THR A 74 1.37 -9.27 -5.29
CA THR A 74 1.30 -8.61 -3.98
C THR A 74 -0.06 -7.98 -3.74
N GLY A 75 -0.64 -7.31 -4.74
CA GLY A 75 -1.98 -6.77 -4.64
C GLY A 75 -3.00 -7.86 -4.31
N LEU A 76 -2.96 -8.98 -5.04
CA LEU A 76 -3.84 -10.13 -4.83
C LEU A 76 -3.69 -10.70 -3.41
N LEU A 77 -2.47 -11.03 -2.96
CA LEU A 77 -2.23 -11.54 -1.61
C LEU A 77 -2.73 -10.58 -0.52
N MET A 78 -2.45 -9.28 -0.67
CA MET A 78 -2.92 -8.26 0.27
C MET A 78 -4.45 -8.18 0.31
N TYR A 79 -5.10 -8.12 -0.86
CA TYR A 79 -6.56 -8.03 -0.90
C TYR A 79 -7.24 -9.31 -0.42
N GLU A 80 -6.68 -10.50 -0.66
CA GLU A 80 -7.22 -11.75 -0.09
C GLU A 80 -7.21 -11.72 1.44
N MET A 81 -6.11 -11.26 2.06
CA MET A 81 -6.04 -11.12 3.51
C MET A 81 -7.03 -10.07 4.04
N VAL A 82 -7.20 -8.95 3.35
CA VAL A 82 -8.16 -7.91 3.76
C VAL A 82 -9.60 -8.37 3.59
N LEU A 83 -9.96 -9.01 2.48
CA LEU A 83 -11.34 -9.38 2.15
C LEU A 83 -11.84 -10.56 2.97
N ASN A 84 -10.96 -11.51 3.29
CA ASN A 84 -11.34 -12.74 4.00
C ASN A 84 -10.96 -12.72 5.49
N GLY A 85 -10.10 -11.79 5.92
CA GLY A 85 -9.50 -11.83 7.26
C GLY A 85 -8.55 -13.02 7.44
N PHE A 86 -7.92 -13.11 8.60
CA PHE A 86 -6.88 -14.12 8.81
C PHE A 86 -7.42 -15.50 9.24
N ASP A 87 -8.72 -15.61 9.53
CA ASP A 87 -9.34 -16.84 10.06
C ASP A 87 -10.23 -17.56 9.06
N GLN A 88 -10.45 -17.00 7.87
CA GLN A 88 -11.13 -17.70 6.79
C GLN A 88 -10.12 -18.46 5.91
N PRO A 89 -10.53 -19.55 5.23
CA PRO A 89 -9.62 -20.38 4.43
C PRO A 89 -8.75 -19.60 3.44
N ARG A 90 -9.35 -18.74 2.60
CA ARG A 90 -8.62 -17.95 1.60
C ARG A 90 -7.62 -16.98 2.22
N GLY A 91 -7.99 -16.29 3.29
CA GLY A 91 -7.09 -15.35 3.95
C GLY A 91 -5.95 -16.04 4.70
N ARG A 92 -6.20 -17.20 5.34
CA ARG A 92 -5.14 -18.08 5.88
C ARG A 92 -4.18 -18.54 4.79
N GLU A 93 -4.72 -18.93 3.63
CA GLU A 93 -3.92 -19.41 2.52
C GLU A 93 -3.02 -18.29 1.96
N ALA A 94 -3.56 -17.08 1.79
CA ALA A 94 -2.80 -15.92 1.34
C ALA A 94 -1.67 -15.57 2.31
N LEU A 95 -1.96 -15.53 3.62
CA LEU A 95 -0.96 -15.31 4.66
C LEU A 95 0.12 -16.40 4.67
N ARG A 96 -0.28 -17.68 4.57
CA ARG A 96 0.68 -18.80 4.45
C ARG A 96 1.57 -18.61 3.22
N ARG A 97 1.01 -18.19 2.08
CA ARG A 97 1.77 -17.93 0.86
C ARG A 97 2.74 -16.76 1.03
N VAL A 98 2.33 -15.68 1.68
CA VAL A 98 3.23 -14.57 2.07
C VAL A 98 4.41 -15.10 2.89
N ASN A 99 4.16 -15.89 3.94
CA ASN A 99 5.24 -16.47 4.76
C ASN A 99 6.17 -17.39 3.93
N GLN A 100 5.63 -18.18 3.00
CA GLN A 100 6.43 -19.03 2.12
C GLN A 100 7.32 -18.23 1.15
N ILE A 101 6.82 -17.11 0.63
CA ILE A 101 7.58 -16.24 -0.26
C ILE A 101 8.75 -15.59 0.50
N HIS A 102 8.54 -15.18 1.75
CA HIS A 102 9.58 -14.48 2.50
C HIS A 102 10.59 -15.43 3.17
N ARG A 103 10.20 -16.67 3.51
CA ARG A 103 11.04 -17.66 4.23
C ARG A 103 12.46 -17.87 3.67
N PRO A 104 12.71 -17.91 2.35
CA PRO A 104 14.06 -18.17 1.83
C PRO A 104 15.05 -17.02 2.01
N TYR A 105 14.58 -15.82 2.37
CA TYR A 105 15.40 -14.63 2.45
C TYR A 105 15.71 -14.30 3.91
N ASP A 106 16.97 -13.95 4.18
CA ASP A 106 17.42 -13.47 5.48
C ASP A 106 17.03 -12.00 5.64
N ILE A 107 15.76 -11.76 6.01
CA ILE A 107 15.20 -10.42 6.21
C ILE A 107 15.17 -10.13 7.72
N SER A 108 15.75 -9.00 8.11
CA SER A 108 15.78 -8.59 9.51
C SER A 108 14.36 -8.34 10.06
N ASN A 109 14.17 -8.52 11.36
CA ASN A 109 12.90 -8.21 11.99
C ASN A 109 12.54 -6.72 11.85
N ASP A 110 13.53 -5.83 11.91
CA ASP A 110 13.33 -4.39 11.76
C ASP A 110 12.90 -4.02 10.33
N ASP A 111 13.44 -4.67 9.30
CA ASP A 111 12.99 -4.47 7.92
C ASP A 111 11.55 -4.93 7.73
N PHE A 112 11.19 -6.09 8.28
CA PHE A 112 9.79 -6.54 8.30
C PHE A 112 8.88 -5.54 9.02
N ARG A 113 9.29 -5.06 10.20
CA ARG A 113 8.54 -4.06 10.98
C ARG A 113 8.43 -2.74 10.23
N TYR A 114 9.45 -2.34 9.48
CA TYR A 114 9.44 -1.13 8.65
C TYR A 114 8.48 -1.25 7.47
N VAL A 115 8.50 -2.38 6.74
CA VAL A 115 7.52 -2.64 5.66
C VAL A 115 6.10 -2.61 6.22
N LEU A 116 5.87 -3.21 7.40
CA LEU A 116 4.58 -3.16 8.07
C LEU A 116 4.19 -1.71 8.44
N GLY A 117 5.13 -0.93 8.95
CA GLY A 117 4.97 0.50 9.25
C GLY A 117 4.61 1.32 8.00
N CYS A 118 5.24 1.03 6.85
CA CYS A 118 4.85 1.65 5.57
C CYS A 118 3.36 1.42 5.28
N LEU A 119 2.86 0.19 5.45
CA LEU A 119 1.47 -0.17 5.15
C LEU A 119 0.46 0.47 6.14
N VAL A 120 0.87 0.76 7.38
CA VAL A 120 0.06 1.46 8.39
C VAL A 120 0.06 2.97 8.17
N VAL A 121 1.25 3.55 8.09
CA VAL A 121 1.45 5.00 8.23
C VAL A 121 1.17 5.73 6.92
N ILE A 122 1.71 5.25 5.80
CA ILE A 122 1.68 5.99 4.53
C ILE A 122 0.26 6.10 3.96
N PRO A 123 -0.57 5.03 3.88
CA PRO A 123 -1.95 5.18 3.44
C PRO A 123 -2.76 6.06 4.39
N THR A 124 -2.51 5.99 5.70
CA THR A 124 -3.22 6.81 6.68
C THR A 124 -2.88 8.30 6.51
N ARG A 125 -1.60 8.66 6.35
CA ARG A 125 -1.15 10.03 6.04
C ARG A 125 -1.72 10.53 4.71
N TRP A 126 -1.75 9.68 3.70
CA TRP A 126 -2.41 9.99 2.43
C TRP A 126 -3.88 10.38 2.63
N LEU A 127 -4.62 9.60 3.42
CA LEU A 127 -6.04 9.87 3.69
C LEU A 127 -6.25 11.14 4.52
N GLN A 128 -5.37 11.42 5.48
CA GLN A 128 -5.42 12.66 6.25
C GLN A 128 -5.27 13.90 5.35
N GLU A 129 -4.42 13.83 4.33
CA GLU A 129 -4.14 14.98 3.46
C GLU A 129 -5.06 15.06 2.22
N TYR A 130 -5.34 13.93 1.56
CA TYR A 130 -6.02 13.87 0.26
C TYR A 130 -7.32 13.07 0.26
N GLY A 131 -7.64 12.37 1.35
CA GLY A 131 -8.94 11.75 1.52
C GLY A 131 -10.04 12.82 1.46
N TRP A 132 -11.22 12.46 0.95
CA TRP A 132 -12.38 13.37 0.96
C TRP A 132 -12.75 13.79 2.40
N ARG A 133 -12.40 12.97 3.39
CA ARG A 133 -12.30 13.31 4.81
C ARG A 133 -11.09 12.59 5.42
N PRO A 134 -10.52 13.12 6.52
CA PRO A 134 -9.56 12.37 7.32
C PRO A 134 -10.18 11.09 7.90
N PRO A 135 -9.39 10.03 8.11
CA PRO A 135 -9.81 8.87 8.89
C PRO A 135 -10.15 9.27 10.33
N CYS A 136 -11.20 8.70 10.91
CA CYS A 136 -11.54 8.91 12.31
C CYS A 136 -10.66 8.04 13.23
N CYS A 137 -10.79 8.21 14.55
CA CYS A 137 -10.03 7.43 15.54
C CYS A 137 -10.25 5.91 15.38
N HIS A 138 -11.50 5.46 15.16
CA HIS A 138 -11.81 4.05 14.95
C HIS A 138 -11.12 3.49 13.70
N GLU A 139 -11.05 4.27 12.63
CA GLU A 139 -10.41 3.87 11.36
C GLU A 139 -8.89 3.79 11.48
N ARG A 140 -8.26 4.76 12.16
CA ARG A 140 -6.82 4.72 12.46
C ARG A 140 -6.46 3.52 13.32
N HIS A 141 -7.24 3.28 14.38
CA HIS A 141 -7.03 2.16 15.29
C HIS A 141 -7.24 0.81 14.61
N ALA A 142 -8.32 0.66 13.84
CA ALA A 142 -8.59 -0.55 13.08
C ALA A 142 -7.51 -0.85 12.03
N THR A 143 -6.99 0.19 11.36
CA THR A 143 -5.85 0.04 10.43
C THR A 143 -4.63 -0.50 11.16
N TYR A 144 -4.27 0.09 12.30
CA TYR A 144 -3.18 -0.39 13.14
C TYR A 144 -3.39 -1.85 13.58
N LEU A 145 -4.57 -2.19 14.09
CA LEU A 145 -4.88 -3.54 14.57
C LEU A 145 -4.82 -4.59 13.46
N PHE A 146 -5.34 -4.29 12.27
CA PHE A 146 -5.27 -5.18 11.11
C PHE A 146 -3.82 -5.56 10.79
N TYR A 147 -2.94 -4.55 10.71
CA TYR A 147 -1.54 -4.77 10.39
C TYR A 147 -0.74 -5.33 11.57
N ARG A 148 -1.06 -4.98 12.81
CA ARG A 148 -0.48 -5.63 13.99
C ARG A 148 -0.74 -7.13 13.97
N GLU A 149 -1.97 -7.53 13.67
CA GLU A 149 -2.34 -8.95 13.57
C GLU A 149 -1.61 -9.64 12.41
N LEU A 150 -1.54 -9.01 11.23
CA LEU A 150 -0.72 -9.50 10.12
C LEU A 150 0.73 -9.73 10.57
N GLY A 151 1.35 -8.72 11.19
CA GLY A 151 2.74 -8.79 11.63
C GLY A 151 2.98 -9.89 12.66
N ARG A 152 2.08 -10.04 13.64
CA ARG A 152 2.16 -11.15 14.62
C ARG A 152 2.11 -12.51 13.93
N ARG A 153 1.23 -12.70 12.95
CA ARG A 153 1.12 -13.98 12.22
C ARG A 153 2.26 -14.22 11.23
N MET A 154 3.00 -13.18 10.86
CA MET A 154 4.25 -13.27 10.12
C MET A 154 5.48 -13.49 11.03
N GLY A 155 5.30 -13.47 12.36
CA GLY A 155 6.40 -13.64 13.32
C GLY A 155 7.17 -12.35 13.61
N ILE A 156 6.65 -11.18 13.22
CA ILE A 156 7.27 -9.88 13.50
C ILE A 156 7.11 -9.56 14.98
N THR A 157 8.23 -9.24 15.62
CA THR A 157 8.33 -8.90 17.06
C THR A 157 8.48 -7.40 17.29
N ASP A 158 8.32 -6.96 18.53
CA ASP A 158 8.31 -5.56 19.04
C ASP A 158 7.56 -4.55 18.14
N ILE A 159 6.39 -4.96 17.63
CA ILE A 159 5.47 -4.04 16.98
C ILE A 159 4.98 -3.03 18.04
N PRO A 160 5.12 -1.71 17.83
CA PRO A 160 4.68 -0.69 18.79
C PRO A 160 3.20 -0.83 19.18
N GLY A 161 2.82 -0.39 20.39
CA GLY A 161 1.55 -0.71 21.05
C GLY A 161 0.33 0.07 20.56
N SER A 162 0.54 1.11 19.76
CA SER A 162 -0.52 1.93 19.18
C SER A 162 -0.13 2.47 17.80
N TYR A 163 -1.09 3.06 17.08
CA TYR A 163 -0.80 3.78 15.84
C TYR A 163 0.24 4.89 16.06
N ASP A 164 0.08 5.71 17.10
CA ASP A 164 0.94 6.88 17.34
C ASP A 164 2.37 6.47 17.72
N GLU A 165 2.53 5.40 18.50
CA GLU A 165 3.85 4.81 18.78
C GLU A 165 4.47 4.21 17.52
N PHE A 166 3.68 3.56 16.66
CA PHE A 166 4.18 2.98 15.41
C PHE A 166 4.58 4.07 14.41
N GLU A 167 3.81 5.16 14.34
CA GLU A 167 4.15 6.33 13.53
C GLU A 167 5.47 6.96 13.98
N THR A 168 5.66 7.11 15.30
CA THR A 168 6.91 7.66 15.87
C THR A 168 8.11 6.77 15.56
N TRP A 169 7.97 5.45 15.76
CA TRP A 169 9.03 4.49 15.43
C TRP A 169 9.33 4.49 13.93
N PHE A 170 8.29 4.51 13.09
CA PHE A 170 8.41 4.54 11.64
C PHE A 170 9.19 5.76 11.16
N ASP A 171 8.85 6.97 11.66
CA ASP A 171 9.54 8.19 11.27
C ASP A 171 11.02 8.18 11.66
N ALA A 172 11.34 7.66 12.85
CA ALA A 172 12.72 7.55 13.31
C ALA A 172 13.51 6.54 12.46
N TYR A 173 12.94 5.37 12.17
CA TYR A 173 13.57 4.37 11.33
C TYR A 173 13.77 4.88 9.90
N ASP A 174 12.73 5.49 9.33
CA ASP A 174 12.73 6.04 7.99
C ASP A 174 13.80 7.12 7.82
N ALA A 175 13.86 8.08 8.76
CA ALA A 175 14.85 9.15 8.73
C ALA A 175 16.29 8.63 8.82
N ALA A 176 16.52 7.53 9.54
CA ALA A 176 17.84 6.94 9.72
C ALA A 176 18.28 6.06 8.53
N HIS A 177 17.36 5.35 7.87
CA HIS A 177 17.70 4.30 6.90
C HIS A 177 17.35 4.65 5.45
N LEU A 178 16.44 5.60 5.20
CA LEU A 178 16.03 5.98 3.84
C LEU A 178 17.09 6.86 3.17
N ARG A 179 18.09 6.20 2.59
CA ARG A 179 19.27 6.81 1.95
C ARG A 179 19.36 6.50 0.45
N PRO A 180 20.00 7.37 -0.36
CA PRO A 180 20.23 7.13 -1.78
C PRO A 180 20.92 5.79 -2.04
N ASN A 181 20.34 4.96 -2.91
CA ASN A 181 20.92 3.68 -3.31
C ASN A 181 20.53 3.31 -4.76
N ASP A 182 21.36 2.50 -5.41
CA ASP A 182 21.19 2.14 -6.83
C ASP A 182 20.06 1.13 -7.06
N ASP A 183 19.83 0.24 -6.09
CA ASP A 183 18.77 -0.76 -6.15
C ASP A 183 17.38 -0.12 -6.16
N ALA A 184 17.14 0.82 -5.25
CA ALA A 184 15.90 1.61 -5.20
C ALA A 184 15.69 2.40 -6.50
N ALA A 185 16.76 2.97 -7.08
CA ALA A 185 16.68 3.67 -8.35
C ALA A 185 16.33 2.71 -9.52
N ALA A 186 16.83 1.48 -9.52
CA ALA A 186 16.48 0.46 -10.51
C ALA A 186 15.03 0.02 -10.39
N ILE A 187 14.56 -0.27 -9.17
CA ILE A 187 13.17 -0.60 -8.88
C ILE A 187 12.24 0.54 -9.30
N GLU A 188 12.59 1.79 -8.98
CA GLU A 188 11.80 2.96 -9.33
C GLU A 188 11.62 3.10 -10.85
N ARG A 189 12.70 2.96 -11.63
CA ARG A 189 12.61 3.00 -13.09
C ARG A 189 11.64 1.95 -13.65
N ALA A 190 11.71 0.72 -13.12
CA ALA A 190 10.85 -0.37 -13.56
C ALA A 190 9.37 -0.16 -13.15
N THR A 191 9.12 0.21 -11.90
CA THR A 191 7.75 0.41 -11.40
C THR A 191 7.08 1.68 -11.94
N ARG A 192 7.86 2.73 -12.20
CA ARG A 192 7.39 3.98 -12.83
C ARG A 192 6.69 3.72 -14.15
N MET A 193 7.23 2.85 -15.00
CA MET A 193 6.62 2.53 -16.29
C MET A 193 5.17 2.04 -16.14
N LEU A 194 4.89 1.25 -15.09
CA LEU A 194 3.53 0.78 -14.80
C LEU A 194 2.62 1.90 -14.30
N MET A 195 3.15 2.85 -13.51
CA MET A 195 2.39 4.03 -13.08
C MET A 195 2.01 4.92 -14.27
N LEU A 196 2.90 5.09 -15.25
CA LEU A 196 2.63 5.87 -16.45
C LEU A 196 1.44 5.31 -17.24
N THR A 197 1.21 3.99 -17.24
CA THR A 197 0.04 3.37 -17.90
C THR A 197 -1.30 3.78 -17.27
N ARG A 198 -1.29 4.34 -16.06
CA ARG A 198 -2.48 4.82 -15.34
C ARG A 198 -2.74 6.31 -15.55
N ILE A 199 -1.79 7.03 -16.15
CA ILE A 199 -1.93 8.46 -16.44
C ILE A 199 -2.77 8.63 -17.71
N PRO A 200 -3.79 9.51 -17.71
CA PRO A 200 -4.55 9.81 -18.92
C PRO A 200 -3.61 10.20 -20.07
N ARG A 201 -3.89 9.73 -21.29
CA ARG A 201 -3.01 9.95 -22.47
C ARG A 201 -2.63 11.42 -22.70
N MET A 202 -3.54 12.35 -22.39
CA MET A 202 -3.32 13.80 -22.49
C MET A 202 -2.21 14.31 -21.56
N LEU A 203 -1.98 13.63 -20.44
CA LEU A 203 -0.96 13.98 -19.44
C LEU A 203 0.32 13.16 -19.58
N ALA A 204 0.41 12.26 -20.58
CA ALA A 204 1.58 11.41 -20.79
C ALA A 204 2.91 12.18 -20.89
N PRO A 205 3.00 13.36 -21.55
CA PRO A 205 4.25 14.13 -21.59
C PRO A 205 4.74 14.58 -20.21
N LEU A 206 3.82 14.77 -19.26
CA LEU A 206 4.11 15.15 -17.88
C LEU A 206 4.25 13.95 -16.94
N GLY A 207 4.09 12.72 -17.45
CA GLY A 207 3.90 11.54 -16.61
C GLY A 207 5.05 11.30 -15.63
N ASN A 208 6.29 11.44 -16.07
CA ASN A 208 7.46 11.28 -15.19
C ASN A 208 7.48 12.34 -14.07
N ALA A 209 7.17 13.59 -14.40
CA ALA A 209 7.11 14.67 -13.44
C ALA A 209 5.94 14.51 -12.46
N LEU A 210 4.79 13.97 -12.91
CA LEU A 210 3.64 13.66 -12.07
C LEU A 210 3.95 12.54 -11.07
N VAL A 211 4.61 11.46 -11.50
CA VAL A 211 5.05 10.39 -10.58
C VAL A 211 6.06 10.95 -9.57
N SER A 212 7.03 11.75 -10.02
CA SER A 212 8.00 12.39 -9.13
C SER A 212 7.34 13.34 -8.11
N ALA A 213 6.25 14.00 -8.50
CA ALA A 213 5.50 14.90 -7.63
C ALA A 213 4.66 14.17 -6.57
N LEU A 214 4.40 12.87 -6.73
CA LEU A 214 3.75 12.04 -5.70
C LEU A 214 4.70 11.64 -4.57
N TYR A 215 6.01 11.66 -4.81
CA TYR A 215 6.99 11.32 -3.79
C TYR A 215 7.31 12.54 -2.91
N ASP A 216 7.65 12.31 -1.65
CA ASP A 216 8.24 13.34 -0.81
C ASP A 216 9.74 13.52 -1.13
N ALA A 217 10.40 14.45 -0.44
CA ALA A 217 11.81 14.71 -0.70
C ALA A 217 12.74 13.54 -0.29
N PRO A 218 12.58 12.89 0.88
CA PRO A 218 13.36 11.70 1.24
C PRO A 218 13.24 10.57 0.22
N LEU A 219 12.03 10.20 -0.19
CA LEU A 219 11.82 9.10 -1.14
C LEU A 219 12.43 9.40 -2.51
N ARG A 220 12.30 10.65 -2.99
CA ARG A 220 12.98 11.09 -4.23
C ARG A 220 14.50 10.95 -4.12
N ARG A 221 15.11 11.36 -3.01
CA ARG A 221 16.56 11.21 -2.81
C ARG A 221 16.97 9.75 -2.78
N ALA A 222 16.23 8.90 -2.06
CA ALA A 222 16.52 7.47 -1.95
C ALA A 222 16.52 6.78 -3.32
N THR A 223 15.53 7.13 -4.16
CA THR A 223 15.33 6.56 -5.50
C THR A 223 16.07 7.31 -6.62
N ARG A 224 16.86 8.33 -6.28
CA ARG A 224 17.58 9.20 -7.23
C ARG A 224 16.67 9.82 -8.30
N VAL A 225 15.47 10.22 -7.88
CA VAL A 225 14.47 10.90 -8.72
C VAL A 225 14.57 12.41 -8.50
N ASP A 226 14.74 13.14 -9.60
CA ASP A 226 14.79 14.60 -9.54
C ASP A 226 13.48 15.21 -9.08
N ALA A 227 13.58 16.29 -8.30
CA ALA A 227 12.42 17.07 -7.91
C ALA A 227 11.77 17.70 -9.17
N PRO A 228 10.45 17.57 -9.33
CA PRO A 228 9.77 18.22 -10.45
C PRO A 228 9.70 19.73 -10.19
N ALA A 229 9.50 20.49 -11.27
CA ALA A 229 9.33 21.94 -11.18
C ALA A 229 8.24 22.30 -10.14
N TRP A 230 8.52 23.30 -9.31
CA TRP A 230 7.62 23.70 -8.22
C TRP A 230 6.16 23.92 -8.64
N PRO A 231 5.86 24.60 -9.77
CA PRO A 231 4.47 24.80 -10.22
C PRO A 231 3.73 23.49 -10.49
N LEU A 232 4.40 22.48 -11.05
CA LEU A 232 3.80 21.18 -11.34
C LEU A 232 3.45 20.45 -10.05
N ARG A 233 4.36 20.46 -9.08
CA ARG A 233 4.12 19.84 -7.76
C ARG A 233 2.98 20.54 -7.03
N ALA A 234 3.00 21.87 -6.96
CA ALA A 234 1.94 22.66 -6.34
C ALA A 234 0.58 22.41 -7.02
N GLY A 235 0.56 22.36 -8.36
CA GLY A 235 -0.62 22.05 -9.15
C GLY A 235 -1.19 20.66 -8.87
N LEU A 236 -0.34 19.63 -8.75
CA LEU A 236 -0.77 18.27 -8.38
C LEU A 236 -1.44 18.25 -7.00
N HIS A 237 -0.79 18.83 -5.97
CA HIS A 237 -1.37 18.89 -4.63
C HIS A 237 -2.69 19.67 -4.59
N LEU A 238 -2.78 20.79 -5.32
CA LEU A 238 -4.01 21.56 -5.45
C LEU A 238 -5.11 20.73 -6.14
N ALA A 239 -4.78 20.00 -7.20
CA ALA A 239 -5.72 19.12 -7.91
C ALA A 239 -6.25 18.01 -6.99
N LEU A 240 -5.38 17.35 -6.22
CA LEU A 240 -5.75 16.31 -5.26
C LEU A 240 -6.65 16.84 -4.14
N ARG A 241 -6.33 18.02 -3.57
CA ARG A 241 -7.16 18.68 -2.55
C ARG A 241 -8.49 19.15 -3.13
N THR A 242 -8.51 19.62 -4.37
CA THR A 242 -9.74 20.00 -5.07
C THR A 242 -10.62 18.78 -5.30
N ARG A 243 -10.05 17.65 -5.78
CA ARG A 243 -10.75 16.36 -5.91
C ARG A 243 -11.36 15.93 -4.58
N SER A 244 -10.60 15.99 -3.48
CA SER A 244 -11.07 15.68 -2.12
C SER A 244 -12.29 16.51 -1.73
N ARG A 245 -12.23 17.84 -1.92
CA ARG A 245 -13.34 18.75 -1.63
C ARG A 245 -14.55 18.45 -2.51
N LEU A 246 -14.35 18.29 -3.82
CA LEU A 246 -15.44 17.95 -4.74
C LEU A 246 -16.10 16.62 -4.35
N GLN A 247 -15.33 15.62 -3.97
CA GLN A 247 -15.86 14.34 -3.49
C GLN A 247 -16.62 14.48 -2.17
N ARG A 248 -16.20 15.38 -1.26
CA ARG A 248 -16.91 15.65 -0.01
C ARG A 248 -18.30 16.26 -0.24
N TRP A 249 -18.40 17.24 -1.12
CA TRP A 249 -19.63 18.01 -1.31
C TRP A 249 -20.54 17.42 -2.38
N PHE A 250 -19.96 16.81 -3.41
CA PHE A 250 -20.66 16.34 -4.61
C PHE A 250 -20.48 14.84 -4.92
N GLY A 251 -19.69 14.10 -4.14
CA GLY A 251 -19.48 12.67 -4.37
C GLY A 251 -20.59 11.83 -3.76
N ALA A 252 -21.34 11.10 -4.58
CA ALA A 252 -22.27 10.08 -4.08
C ALA A 252 -21.52 8.97 -3.31
N PRO A 253 -22.08 8.43 -2.22
CA PRO A 253 -21.53 7.23 -1.57
C PRO A 253 -21.51 6.05 -2.54
N ARG A 254 -20.51 5.17 -2.41
CA ARG A 254 -20.50 3.93 -3.19
C ARG A 254 -21.56 2.98 -2.63
N THR A 255 -22.43 2.49 -3.52
CA THR A 255 -23.42 1.46 -3.19
C THR A 255 -22.85 0.05 -3.38
N THR A 256 -21.97 -0.12 -4.38
CA THR A 256 -21.27 -1.39 -4.65
C THR A 256 -19.86 -1.35 -4.08
N ALA A 257 -19.52 -2.40 -3.32
CA ALA A 257 -18.19 -2.59 -2.75
C ALA A 257 -17.13 -2.69 -3.85
N LEU A 258 -15.93 -2.15 -3.60
CA LEU A 258 -14.76 -2.60 -4.36
C LEU A 258 -14.60 -4.11 -4.19
N PHE A 259 -14.31 -4.82 -5.29
CA PHE A 259 -14.19 -6.29 -5.33
C PHE A 259 -15.47 -7.05 -4.95
N ALA A 260 -16.66 -6.48 -5.20
CA ALA A 260 -17.91 -7.22 -5.08
C ALA A 260 -17.92 -8.48 -5.97
N ASP A 261 -17.34 -8.37 -7.18
CA ASP A 261 -17.24 -9.45 -8.17
C ASP A 261 -15.85 -10.11 -8.20
N GLY A 262 -15.14 -10.08 -7.07
CA GLY A 262 -13.76 -10.59 -6.96
C GLY A 262 -12.67 -9.60 -7.38
N ILE A 263 -11.41 -10.01 -7.19
CA ILE A 263 -10.23 -9.20 -7.49
C ILE A 263 -9.76 -9.53 -8.91
N LYS A 264 -9.54 -8.49 -9.73
CA LYS A 264 -9.04 -8.63 -11.11
C LYS A 264 -7.62 -8.09 -11.20
N ALA A 265 -6.74 -8.85 -11.85
CA ALA A 265 -5.34 -8.51 -12.08
C ALA A 265 -4.97 -8.75 -13.55
N ARG A 266 -4.03 -7.97 -14.10
CA ARG A 266 -3.69 -8.05 -15.53
C ARG A 266 -2.95 -9.34 -15.86
N SER A 267 -2.13 -9.83 -14.93
CA SER A 267 -1.42 -11.09 -15.07
C SER A 267 -2.30 -12.33 -14.98
N TYR A 268 -3.59 -12.18 -14.62
CA TYR A 268 -4.52 -13.28 -14.35
C TYR A 268 -5.90 -13.02 -14.97
N PRO A 269 -6.02 -12.99 -16.31
CA PRO A 269 -7.28 -12.68 -17.01
C PRO A 269 -8.39 -13.70 -16.71
N ASP A 270 -8.02 -14.96 -16.50
CA ASP A 270 -8.95 -16.09 -16.27
C ASP A 270 -9.09 -16.46 -14.78
N GLY A 271 -8.56 -15.63 -13.88
CA GLY A 271 -8.48 -15.92 -12.44
C GLY A 271 -7.12 -16.46 -12.01
N TYR A 272 -6.98 -16.71 -10.70
CA TYR A 272 -5.74 -17.15 -10.07
C TYR A 272 -6.03 -18.09 -8.90
N GLU A 273 -5.08 -18.98 -8.63
CA GLU A 273 -5.01 -19.70 -7.37
C GLU A 273 -3.95 -19.05 -6.46
N ILE A 274 -4.20 -19.00 -5.15
CA ILE A 274 -3.28 -18.35 -4.20
C ILE A 274 -1.90 -19.02 -4.23
N SER A 275 -1.84 -20.34 -4.47
CA SER A 275 -0.59 -21.09 -4.60
C SER A 275 0.31 -20.61 -5.75
N GLN A 276 -0.25 -19.98 -6.78
CA GLN A 276 0.47 -19.51 -7.98
C GLN A 276 1.08 -18.11 -7.80
N LEU A 277 0.67 -17.37 -6.76
CA LEU A 277 1.10 -16.00 -6.53
C LEU A 277 2.53 -15.96 -6.00
N GLY A 278 3.33 -15.00 -6.43
CA GLY A 278 4.74 -14.85 -6.03
C GLY A 278 5.72 -15.46 -7.04
N PRO A 279 7.02 -15.43 -6.71
CA PRO A 279 8.07 -15.92 -7.61
C PRO A 279 7.91 -17.43 -7.86
N HIS A 280 8.24 -17.87 -9.07
CA HIS A 280 8.42 -19.29 -9.36
C HIS A 280 9.61 -19.81 -8.57
N GLN A 281 9.41 -20.88 -7.79
CA GLN A 281 10.51 -21.57 -7.14
C GLN A 281 11.16 -22.49 -8.18
N ASP A 282 12.06 -21.93 -8.99
CA ASP A 282 12.90 -22.76 -9.84
C ASP A 282 13.87 -23.55 -8.94
N GLY A 283 13.55 -24.82 -8.71
CA GLY A 283 14.46 -25.85 -8.21
C GLY A 283 15.24 -25.52 -6.93
N VAL A 284 14.62 -25.74 -5.76
CA VAL A 284 15.40 -26.35 -4.67
C VAL A 284 15.72 -27.76 -5.16
N ARG A 285 16.92 -27.94 -5.72
CA ARG A 285 17.46 -29.29 -5.93
C ARG A 285 17.45 -29.98 -4.56
N GLU A 286 16.80 -31.14 -4.50
CA GLU A 286 17.00 -32.14 -3.45
C GLU A 286 18.49 -32.49 -3.31
#